data_AF-N2JJE4-F1
#
_entry.id   AF-N2JJE4-F1
#
_cell.length_a   1.000
_cell.length_b   1.000
_cell.length_c   1.000
_cell.angle_alpha   90.00
_cell.angle_beta   90.00
_cell.angle_gamma   90.00
#
_symmetry.space_group_name_H-M   'P 1'
#
loop_
_entity.id
_entity.type
_entity.pdbx_description
1 polymer ?
#
loop_
_entity_poly.entity_id
_entity_poly.type
_entity_poly.pdbx_seq_one_letter_code
_entity_poly.pdbx_strand_id
1 'polypeptide(L)'
;MRYQKQAVALVVAWFMVGGFAHLFMAGFFVKLVPIDVPYRFAIVCFGGILEMVVAVAVLFKELRRYAGSVLFVCTLLMLPVHFYTWQHAGLFPALPEWVLAVRLVLHALFPIVIWYGCIHYTPPAELVDSKKGADEGVHGQLQTGVGQPVMRTVGVTPASNATQWSEQKRSPTP
;
A
#
# COMPACT_ATOMS: atom_id res chain seq x y z
N MET A 1 -1.78 16.18 -2.35
CA MET A 1 -1.91 14.70 -2.47
C MET A 1 -2.27 14.17 -3.88
N ARG A 2 -2.33 14.98 -4.96
CA ARG A 2 -2.68 14.46 -6.32
C ARG A 2 -1.50 13.72 -6.99
N TYR A 3 -0.29 14.26 -6.88
CA TYR A 3 0.92 13.70 -7.48
C TYR A 3 1.30 12.31 -6.96
N GLN A 4 0.99 12.01 -5.71
CA GLN A 4 1.30 10.71 -5.12
C GLN A 4 0.43 9.58 -5.69
N LYS A 5 -0.87 9.82 -5.88
CA LYS A 5 -1.76 8.85 -6.53
C LYS A 5 -1.32 8.60 -7.97
N GLN A 6 -0.88 9.65 -8.67
CA GLN A 6 -0.34 9.55 -10.02
C GLN A 6 0.98 8.76 -10.04
N ALA A 7 1.89 9.00 -9.10
CA ALA A 7 3.15 8.25 -8.98
C ALA A 7 2.89 6.76 -8.70
N VAL A 8 1.98 6.44 -7.77
CA VAL A 8 1.58 5.06 -7.49
C VAL A 8 0.96 4.40 -8.71
N ALA A 9 0.04 5.09 -9.40
CA ALA A 9 -0.56 4.57 -10.63
C ALA A 9 0.49 4.31 -11.72
N LEU A 10 1.45 5.22 -11.90
CA LEU A 10 2.54 5.07 -12.84
C LEU A 10 3.44 3.87 -12.49
N VAL A 11 3.83 3.72 -11.23
CA VAL A 11 4.62 2.57 -10.75
C VAL A 11 3.87 1.28 -11.02
N VAL A 12 2.61 1.17 -10.61
CA VAL A 12 1.82 -0.04 -10.82
C VAL A 12 1.69 -0.34 -12.32
N ALA A 13 1.30 0.62 -13.14
CA ALA A 13 1.15 0.41 -14.58
C ALA A 13 2.46 -0.03 -15.24
N TRP A 14 3.57 0.63 -14.92
CA TRP A 14 4.88 0.33 -15.49
C TRP A 14 5.36 -1.07 -15.15
N PHE A 15 5.35 -1.44 -13.86
CA PHE A 15 5.84 -2.75 -13.41
C PHE A 15 4.87 -3.89 -13.76
N MET A 16 3.57 -3.63 -13.90
CA MET A 16 2.63 -4.61 -14.43
C MET A 16 2.88 -4.90 -15.92
N VAL A 17 3.07 -3.86 -16.73
CA VAL A 17 3.38 -4.02 -18.16
C VAL A 17 4.77 -4.65 -18.36
N GLY A 18 5.76 -4.20 -17.59
CA GLY A 18 7.11 -4.75 -17.60
C GLY A 18 7.15 -6.22 -17.21
N GLY A 19 6.50 -6.60 -16.11
CA GLY A 19 6.44 -7.99 -15.68
C GLY A 19 5.72 -8.89 -16.67
N PHE A 20 4.62 -8.41 -17.28
CA PHE A 20 3.95 -9.12 -18.36
C PHE A 20 4.86 -9.30 -19.59
N ALA A 21 5.59 -8.25 -19.98
CA ALA A 21 6.55 -8.29 -21.07
C ALA A 21 7.68 -9.31 -20.80
N HIS A 22 8.21 -9.39 -19.58
CA HIS A 22 9.22 -10.37 -19.19
C HIS A 22 8.75 -11.81 -19.40
N LEU A 23 7.46 -12.10 -19.20
CA LEU A 23 6.89 -13.42 -19.39
C LEU A 23 6.58 -13.73 -20.86
N PHE A 24 5.89 -12.83 -21.57
CA PHE A 24 5.45 -13.05 -22.95
C PHE A 24 6.59 -12.91 -23.97
N MET A 25 7.60 -12.11 -23.65
CA MET A 25 8.77 -11.87 -24.50
C MET A 25 10.05 -12.38 -23.82
N ALA A 26 9.95 -13.42 -22.98
CA ALA A 26 11.10 -13.98 -22.25
C ALA A 26 12.30 -14.26 -23.15
N GLY A 27 12.08 -14.83 -24.36
CA GLY A 27 13.14 -15.11 -25.33
C GLY A 27 13.89 -13.86 -25.83
N PHE A 28 13.24 -12.70 -25.85
CA PHE A 28 13.89 -11.42 -26.16
C PHE A 28 14.73 -10.95 -24.97
N PHE A 29 14.17 -10.93 -23.76
CA PHE A 29 14.87 -10.45 -22.56
C PHE A 29 16.05 -11.33 -22.15
N VAL A 30 15.96 -12.65 -22.31
CA VAL A 30 17.07 -13.58 -22.05
C VAL A 30 18.31 -13.25 -22.88
N LYS A 31 18.12 -12.76 -24.12
CA LYS A 31 19.24 -12.35 -24.98
C LYS A 31 19.95 -11.10 -24.45
N LEU A 32 19.26 -10.24 -23.71
CA LEU A 32 19.84 -9.03 -23.12
C LEU A 32 20.68 -9.34 -21.89
N VAL A 33 20.44 -10.48 -21.24
CA VAL A 33 21.21 -10.89 -20.05
C VAL A 33 22.60 -11.40 -20.48
N PRO A 34 23.69 -10.89 -19.89
CA PRO A 34 25.06 -11.33 -20.21
C PRO A 34 25.21 -12.85 -20.17
N ILE A 35 26.04 -13.42 -21.05
CA ILE A 35 26.18 -14.87 -21.18
C ILE A 35 26.76 -15.57 -19.95
N ASP A 36 27.55 -14.84 -19.16
CA ASP A 36 28.18 -15.34 -17.94
C ASP A 36 27.18 -15.51 -16.78
N VAL A 37 25.97 -14.97 -16.90
CA VAL A 37 24.92 -15.12 -15.88
C VAL A 37 24.24 -16.48 -16.05
N PRO A 38 24.27 -17.36 -15.03
CA PRO A 38 23.57 -18.64 -15.11
C PRO A 38 22.05 -18.45 -15.01
N TYR A 39 21.28 -19.44 -15.46
CA TYR A 39 19.82 -19.47 -15.30
C TYR A 39 19.05 -18.25 -15.84
N ARG A 40 19.55 -17.60 -16.90
CA ARG A 40 18.98 -16.38 -17.51
C ARG A 40 17.46 -16.43 -17.72
N PHE A 41 16.95 -17.55 -18.22
CA PHE A 41 15.51 -17.73 -18.43
C PHE A 41 14.71 -17.69 -17.12
N ALA A 42 15.19 -18.37 -16.08
CA ALA A 42 14.55 -18.38 -14.77
C ALA A 42 14.59 -16.99 -14.13
N ILE A 43 15.72 -16.27 -14.23
CA ILE A 43 15.86 -14.91 -13.70
C ILE A 43 14.84 -13.97 -14.36
N VAL A 44 14.71 -14.01 -15.69
CA VAL A 44 13.74 -13.17 -16.42
C VAL A 44 12.30 -13.52 -16.02
N CYS A 45 11.94 -14.79 -15.99
CA CYS A 45 10.57 -15.19 -15.65
C CYS A 45 10.23 -14.90 -14.19
N PHE A 46 11.13 -15.21 -13.26
CA PHE A 46 10.95 -14.93 -11.84
C PHE A 46 10.90 -13.44 -11.57
N GLY A 47 11.77 -12.66 -12.20
CA GLY A 47 11.74 -11.20 -12.17
C GLY A 47 10.39 -10.66 -12.63
N GLY A 48 9.85 -11.15 -13.75
CA GLY A 48 8.54 -10.74 -14.26
C GLY A 48 7.39 -11.06 -13.31
N ILE A 49 7.36 -12.26 -12.72
CA ILE A 49 6.35 -12.64 -11.71
C ILE A 49 6.47 -11.74 -10.48
N LEU A 50 7.70 -11.54 -9.99
CA LEU A 50 7.98 -10.72 -8.82
C LEU A 50 7.51 -9.28 -9.03
N GLU A 51 7.83 -8.67 -10.17
CA GLU A 51 7.38 -7.32 -10.52
C GLU A 51 5.86 -7.19 -10.48
N MET A 52 5.13 -8.15 -11.06
CA MET A 52 3.67 -8.13 -11.06
C MET A 52 3.09 -8.28 -9.65
N VAL A 53 3.57 -9.27 -8.87
CA VAL A 53 3.08 -9.51 -7.51
C VAL A 53 3.33 -8.30 -6.62
N VAL A 54 4.52 -7.71 -6.71
CA VAL A 54 4.89 -6.56 -5.88
C VAL A 54 4.17 -5.30 -6.36
N ALA A 55 3.96 -5.11 -7.67
CA ALA A 55 3.14 -4.01 -8.19
C ALA A 55 1.69 -4.09 -7.69
N VAL A 56 1.10 -5.28 -7.64
CA VAL A 56 -0.22 -5.47 -7.02
C VAL A 56 -0.16 -5.16 -5.52
N ALA A 57 0.90 -5.57 -4.81
CA ALA A 57 1.09 -5.27 -3.39
C ALA A 57 1.16 -3.76 -3.10
N VAL A 58 1.69 -2.93 -4.02
CA VAL A 58 1.74 -1.45 -3.89
C VAL A 58 0.35 -0.81 -3.76
N LEU A 59 -0.70 -1.44 -4.30
CA LEU A 59 -2.07 -0.94 -4.20
C LEU A 59 -2.57 -0.96 -2.75
N PHE A 60 -2.12 -1.91 -1.94
CA PHE A 60 -2.48 -2.03 -0.53
C PHE A 60 -1.68 -1.04 0.31
N LYS A 61 -2.38 -0.11 0.98
CA LYS A 61 -1.74 0.98 1.76
C LYS A 61 -0.78 0.47 2.83
N GLU A 62 -1.10 -0.66 3.46
CA GLU A 62 -0.32 -1.28 4.54
C GLU A 62 0.99 -1.90 4.03
N LEU A 63 0.95 -2.49 2.84
CA LEU A 63 2.12 -3.13 2.22
C LEU A 63 2.95 -2.16 1.37
N ARG A 64 2.41 -0.99 1.04
CA ARG A 64 3.01 -0.07 0.05
C ARG A 64 4.46 0.27 0.32
N ARG A 65 4.83 0.53 1.58
CA ARG A 65 6.22 0.85 1.93
C ARG A 65 7.15 -0.34 1.67
N TYR A 66 6.74 -1.55 2.07
CA TYR A 66 7.50 -2.77 1.86
C TYR A 66 7.59 -3.12 0.36
N ALA A 67 6.46 -3.09 -0.34
CA ALA A 67 6.38 -3.35 -1.77
C ALA A 67 7.21 -2.33 -2.58
N GLY A 68 7.14 -1.06 -2.21
CA GLY A 68 7.99 0.00 -2.77
C GLY A 68 9.48 -0.27 -2.58
N SER A 69 9.90 -0.65 -1.37
CA SER A 69 11.29 -1.03 -1.10
C SER A 69 11.75 -2.22 -1.95
N VAL A 70 10.91 -3.23 -2.12
CA VAL A 70 11.24 -4.39 -2.98
C VAL A 70 11.40 -3.96 -4.44
N LEU A 71 10.46 -3.17 -5.00
CA LEU A 71 10.60 -2.66 -6.38
C LEU A 71 11.82 -1.77 -6.56
N PHE A 72 12.13 -0.95 -5.56
CA PHE A 72 13.33 -0.10 -5.56
C PHE A 72 14.59 -0.95 -5.70
N VAL A 73 14.73 -1.98 -4.85
CA VAL A 73 15.87 -2.90 -4.90
C VAL A 73 15.92 -3.67 -6.21
N CYS A 74 14.79 -4.19 -6.69
CA CYS A 74 14.72 -4.91 -7.96
C CYS A 74 15.18 -4.04 -9.14
N THR A 75 14.78 -2.76 -9.15
CA THR A 75 15.20 -1.80 -10.18
C THR A 75 16.71 -1.60 -10.17
N LEU A 76 17.32 -1.49 -8.98
CA LEU A 76 18.78 -1.36 -8.85
C LEU A 76 19.52 -2.63 -9.25
N LEU A 77 18.99 -3.80 -8.92
CA LEU A 77 19.60 -5.09 -9.27
C LEU A 77 19.68 -5.33 -10.78
N MET A 78 18.79 -4.73 -11.57
CA MET A 78 18.82 -4.84 -13.02
C MET A 78 19.76 -3.83 -13.69
N LEU A 79 20.25 -2.81 -12.96
CA LEU A 79 21.12 -1.77 -13.51
C LEU A 79 22.38 -2.33 -14.20
N PRO A 80 23.08 -3.37 -13.69
CA PRO A 80 24.23 -3.95 -14.37
C PRO A 80 23.91 -4.49 -15.77
N VAL A 81 22.74 -5.12 -15.97
CA VAL A 81 22.31 -5.63 -17.28
C VAL A 81 22.04 -4.46 -18.25
N HIS A 82 21.42 -3.40 -17.76
CA HIS A 82 21.14 -2.19 -18.55
C HIS A 82 22.42 -1.45 -18.95
N PHE A 83 23.39 -1.38 -18.06
CA PHE A 83 24.69 -0.78 -18.35
C PHE A 83 25.48 -1.65 -19.34
N TYR A 84 25.50 -2.97 -19.16
CA TYR A 84 26.15 -3.91 -20.06
C TYR A 84 25.62 -3.79 -21.50
N THR A 85 24.29 -3.78 -21.67
CA THR A 85 23.66 -3.68 -22.99
C THR A 85 23.91 -2.34 -23.66
N TRP A 86 23.99 -1.24 -22.90
CA TRP A 86 24.38 0.08 -23.41
C TRP A 86 25.85 0.09 -23.89
N GLN A 87 26.78 -0.40 -23.07
CA GLN A 87 28.21 -0.44 -23.42
C GLN A 87 28.50 -1.32 -24.64
N HIS A 88 27.68 -2.33 -24.87
CA HIS A 88 27.83 -3.27 -25.98
C HIS A 88 26.67 -3.16 -26.97
N ALA A 89 26.16 -1.95 -27.24
CA ALA A 89 25.02 -1.72 -28.11
C ALA A 89 25.16 -2.42 -29.49
N GLY A 90 26.38 -2.51 -30.03
CA GLY A 90 26.67 -3.23 -31.28
C GLY A 90 26.36 -4.74 -31.27
N LEU A 91 26.28 -5.37 -30.08
CA LEU A 91 25.86 -6.77 -29.93
C LEU A 91 24.32 -6.94 -29.96
N PHE A 92 23.57 -5.84 -29.87
CA PHE A 92 22.12 -5.83 -29.76
C PHE A 92 21.45 -5.04 -30.90
N PRO A 93 21.64 -5.44 -32.18
CA PRO A 93 21.13 -4.67 -33.33
C PRO A 93 19.60 -4.57 -33.38
N ALA A 94 18.89 -5.44 -32.65
CA ALA A 94 17.44 -5.36 -32.49
C ALA A 94 16.97 -4.16 -31.65
N LEU A 95 17.88 -3.51 -30.92
CA LEU A 95 17.60 -2.33 -30.11
C LEU A 95 18.41 -1.14 -30.63
N PRO A 96 17.75 -0.12 -31.17
CA PRO A 96 18.42 1.15 -31.47
C PRO A 96 19.07 1.71 -30.22
N GLU A 97 20.25 2.34 -30.38
CA GLU A 97 21.01 2.88 -29.27
C GLU A 97 20.16 3.82 -28.40
N TRP A 98 19.41 4.75 -29.00
CA TRP A 98 18.54 5.66 -28.23
C TRP A 98 17.54 4.94 -27.31
N VAL A 99 17.08 3.73 -27.64
CA VAL A 99 16.19 2.93 -26.78
C VAL A 99 16.94 2.42 -25.55
N LEU A 100 18.19 2.00 -25.71
CA LEU A 100 19.07 1.60 -24.61
C LEU A 100 19.35 2.80 -23.68
N ALA A 101 19.52 4.01 -24.25
CA ALA A 101 19.73 5.25 -23.49
C ALA A 101 18.51 5.60 -22.65
N VAL A 102 17.32 5.60 -23.28
CA VAL A 102 16.05 5.84 -22.61
C VAL A 102 15.86 4.86 -21.47
N ARG A 103 16.21 3.59 -21.66
CA ARG A 103 16.10 2.57 -20.62
C ARG A 103 16.94 2.88 -19.38
N LEU A 104 18.16 3.37 -19.56
CA LEU A 104 19.03 3.81 -18.45
C LEU A 104 18.43 5.03 -17.73
N VAL A 105 17.93 6.01 -18.48
CA VAL A 105 17.25 7.18 -17.90
C VAL A 105 16.05 6.75 -17.07
N LEU A 106 15.22 5.84 -17.60
CA LEU A 106 14.08 5.29 -16.88
C LEU A 106 14.52 4.54 -15.60
N HIS A 107 15.59 3.75 -15.67
CA HIS A 107 16.14 3.07 -14.48
C HIS A 107 16.68 4.04 -13.43
N ALA A 108 17.11 5.25 -13.81
CA ALA A 108 17.49 6.29 -12.86
C ALA A 108 16.26 7.04 -12.30
N LEU A 109 15.22 7.23 -13.11
CA LEU A 109 14.00 7.96 -12.71
C LEU A 109 13.05 7.13 -11.83
N PHE A 110 12.86 5.85 -12.14
CA PHE A 110 11.90 5.00 -11.42
C PHE A 110 12.19 4.85 -9.91
N PRO A 111 13.45 4.68 -9.45
CA PRO A 111 13.77 4.68 -8.03
C PRO A 111 13.29 5.95 -7.31
N ILE A 112 13.39 7.11 -7.96
CA ILE A 112 12.92 8.40 -7.43
C ILE A 112 11.38 8.38 -7.30
N VAL A 113 10.68 7.95 -8.35
CA VAL A 113 9.21 7.86 -8.36
C VAL A 113 8.72 6.87 -7.29
N ILE A 114 9.37 5.72 -7.15
CA ILE A 114 9.06 4.71 -6.14
C ILE A 114 9.28 5.26 -4.73
N TRP A 115 10.39 5.96 -4.51
CA TRP A 115 10.73 6.54 -3.22
C TRP A 115 9.64 7.51 -2.73
N TYR A 116 9.27 8.49 -3.54
CA TYR A 116 8.26 9.49 -3.16
C TYR A 116 6.82 8.95 -3.23
N GLY A 117 6.54 8.02 -4.14
CA GLY A 117 5.20 7.44 -4.30
C GLY A 117 4.85 6.39 -3.24
N CYS A 118 5.82 5.55 -2.86
CA CYS A 118 5.59 4.35 -2.09
C CYS A 118 6.29 4.33 -0.72
N ILE A 119 7.55 4.78 -0.63
CA ILE A 119 8.37 4.62 0.58
C ILE A 119 8.16 5.79 1.55
N HIS A 120 8.26 7.03 1.08
CA HIS A 120 7.95 8.25 1.85
C HIS A 120 6.43 8.53 1.92
N TYR A 121 5.62 7.47 2.01
CA TYR A 121 4.18 7.61 2.13
C TYR A 121 3.79 8.15 3.51
N THR A 122 3.29 9.39 3.55
CA THR A 122 2.60 9.94 4.73
C THR A 122 1.15 9.43 4.74
N PRO A 123 0.71 8.69 5.78
CA PRO A 123 -0.69 8.32 5.92
C PRO A 123 -1.57 9.57 6.05
N PRO A 124 -2.78 9.59 5.46
CA PRO A 124 -3.79 10.61 5.77
C PRO A 124 -3.99 10.69 7.29
N ALA A 125 -4.08 11.90 7.84
CA ALA A 125 -4.29 12.12 9.29
C ALA A 125 -5.47 11.31 9.84
N GLU A 126 -6.54 11.16 9.06
CA GLU A 126 -7.72 10.36 9.39
C GLU A 126 -7.42 8.87 9.69
N LEU A 127 -6.45 8.25 9.01
CA LEU A 127 -6.04 6.87 9.32
C LEU A 127 -5.19 6.80 10.59
N VAL A 128 -4.45 7.86 10.92
CA VAL A 128 -3.67 7.94 12.15
C VAL A 128 -4.61 8.11 13.34
N ASP A 129 -5.60 8.99 13.23
CA ASP A 129 -6.58 9.26 14.27
C ASP A 129 -7.48 8.04 14.53
N SER A 130 -7.92 7.34 13.48
CA SER A 130 -8.68 6.09 13.62
C SER A 130 -7.89 4.99 14.32
N LYS A 131 -6.60 4.81 13.99
CA LYS A 131 -5.74 3.83 14.67
C LYS A 131 -5.52 4.21 16.13
N LYS A 132 -5.29 5.50 16.41
CA LYS A 132 -5.08 6.02 17.76
C LYS A 132 -6.33 5.83 18.63
N GLY A 133 -7.51 6.15 18.12
CA GLY A 133 -8.78 5.94 18.82
C GLY A 133 -9.10 4.46 19.08
N ALA A 134 -8.71 3.57 18.16
CA ALA A 134 -8.87 2.13 18.35
C ALA A 134 -7.91 1.57 19.42
N ASP A 135 -6.66 2.02 19.43
CA ASP A 135 -5.64 1.62 20.44
C ASP A 135 -6.01 2.15 21.84
N GLU A 136 -6.41 3.42 21.94
CA GLU A 136 -6.88 4.03 23.19
C GLU A 136 -8.17 3.36 23.71
N GLY A 137 -9.09 2.96 22.84
CA GLY A 137 -10.30 2.21 23.22
C GLY A 137 -10.00 0.81 23.75
N VAL A 138 -9.01 0.12 23.18
CA VAL A 138 -8.54 -1.20 23.64
C VAL A 138 -7.82 -1.09 24.99
N HIS A 139 -6.97 -0.08 25.17
CA HIS A 139 -6.31 0.16 26.46
C HIS A 139 -7.26 0.67 27.56
N GLY A 140 -8.30 1.44 27.20
CA GLY A 140 -9.33 1.90 28.14
C GLY A 140 -10.22 0.77 28.68
N GLN A 141 -10.56 -0.22 27.85
CA GLN A 141 -11.38 -1.36 28.29
C GLN A 141 -10.63 -2.37 29.17
N LEU A 142 -9.30 -2.46 29.05
CA LEU A 142 -8.49 -3.32 29.93
C LEU A 142 -8.36 -2.77 31.35
N GLN A 143 -8.57 -1.47 31.58
CA GLN A 143 -8.52 -0.86 32.92
C GLN A 143 -9.84 -0.89 33.67
N THR A 144 -10.97 -1.19 33.02
CA THR A 144 -12.29 -1.26 33.69
C THR A 144 -12.66 -2.66 34.23
N GLY A 145 -11.73 -3.63 34.19
CA GLY A 145 -11.99 -5.04 34.52
C GLY A 145 -11.59 -5.51 35.92
N VAL A 146 -11.06 -4.65 36.80
CA VAL A 146 -10.65 -5.04 38.16
C VAL A 146 -11.34 -4.17 39.21
N GLY A 147 -12.46 -4.68 39.71
CA GLY A 147 -12.96 -4.47 41.07
C GLY A 147 -13.73 -3.18 41.33
N GLN A 148 -15.06 -3.30 41.48
CA GLN A 148 -15.77 -2.86 42.69
C GLN A 148 -17.03 -3.72 42.90
N PRO A 149 -17.25 -4.31 44.10
CA PRO A 149 -18.51 -4.95 44.43
C PRO A 149 -19.54 -3.86 44.75
N VAL A 150 -20.43 -3.56 43.81
CA VAL A 150 -21.59 -2.71 44.10
C VAL A 150 -22.59 -3.54 44.90
N MET A 151 -22.64 -3.31 46.22
CA MET A 151 -23.74 -3.79 47.06
C MET A 151 -25.05 -3.18 46.54
N ARG A 152 -25.87 -4.02 45.91
CA ARG A 152 -27.23 -3.68 45.49
C ARG A 152 -28.13 -3.75 46.72
N THR A 153 -28.37 -2.60 47.35
CA THR A 153 -29.42 -2.48 48.37
C THR A 153 -30.77 -2.74 47.71
N VAL A 154 -31.37 -3.87 48.04
CA VAL A 154 -32.75 -4.21 47.67
C VAL A 154 -33.68 -3.33 48.50
N GLY A 155 -34.09 -2.20 47.93
CA GLY A 155 -35.14 -1.35 48.47
C GLY A 155 -36.51 -1.93 48.15
N VAL A 156 -37.15 -2.47 49.17
CA VAL A 156 -38.51 -3.02 49.19
C VAL A 156 -39.53 -1.92 48.86
N THR A 157 -40.39 -2.17 47.87
CA THR A 157 -41.63 -1.41 47.63
C THR A 157 -42.64 -1.63 48.76
N PRO A 158 -43.43 -0.59 49.11
CA PRO A 158 -44.83 -0.82 49.44
C PRO A 158 -45.75 0.00 48.53
N ALA A 159 -46.80 -0.68 48.07
CA ALA A 159 -47.92 -0.11 47.35
C ALA A 159 -48.95 0.51 48.31
N SER A 160 -49.78 1.40 47.74
CA SER A 160 -51.21 1.64 48.01
C SER A 160 -51.64 2.99 48.63
N ASN A 161 -52.44 3.68 47.80
CA ASN A 161 -53.64 4.49 48.04
C ASN A 161 -53.67 5.62 49.08
N ALA A 162 -53.94 6.85 48.61
CA ALA A 162 -55.23 7.53 48.84
C ALA A 162 -55.24 8.97 48.29
N THR A 163 -56.21 9.24 47.40
CA THR A 163 -57.01 10.49 47.26
C THR A 163 -56.47 11.83 47.78
N GLN A 164 -56.32 12.82 46.88
CA GLN A 164 -56.87 14.15 47.12
C GLN A 164 -57.13 14.93 45.82
N TRP A 165 -58.40 15.34 45.66
CA TRP A 165 -58.94 16.30 44.70
C TRP A 165 -58.32 17.70 44.94
N SER A 166 -58.11 18.62 43.99
CA SER A 166 -59.12 19.32 43.18
C SER A 166 -58.43 20.48 42.42
N GLU A 167 -59.03 20.90 41.29
CA GLU A 167 -58.87 22.19 40.60
C GLU A 167 -57.53 22.43 39.86
N GLN A 168 -57.50 22.73 38.55
CA GLN A 168 -57.88 24.05 38.06
C GLN A 168 -58.15 24.06 36.53
N LYS A 169 -59.45 24.14 36.22
CA LYS A 169 -60.16 24.94 35.20
C LYS A 169 -59.49 25.25 33.83
N ARG A 170 -60.21 24.80 32.80
CA ARG A 170 -60.29 25.29 31.40
C ARG A 170 -60.62 26.79 31.33
N SER A 171 -60.18 27.44 30.24
CA SER A 171 -60.82 28.61 29.61
C SER A 171 -60.58 28.58 28.08
N PRO A 172 -61.40 29.27 27.25
CA PRO A 172 -61.88 28.73 25.97
C PRO A 172 -61.46 29.51 24.69
N THR A 173 -61.83 28.89 23.55
CA THR A 173 -62.02 29.27 22.12
C THR A 173 -62.07 30.76 21.73
N PRO A 174 -61.89 31.12 20.43
CA PRO A 174 -62.86 30.82 19.35
C PRO A 174 -62.48 29.66 18.42
#